data_AF-A0A1X0ZYA7-F1
#
_entry.id   AF-A0A1X0ZYA7-F1
#
_cell.length_a   1.000
_cell.length_b   1.000
_cell.length_c   1.000
_cell.angle_alpha   90.00
_cell.angle_beta   90.00
_cell.angle_gamma   90.00
#
_symmetry.space_group_name_H-M   'P 1'
#
loop_
_entity.id
_entity.type
_entity.pdbx_description
1 polymer ?
#
loop_
_entity_poly.entity_id
_entity_poly.type
_entity_poly.pdbx_seq_one_letter_code
_entity_poly.pdbx_strand_id
1 'polypeptide(L)'
;MQAVQQEIAQALKVQPPFVDAAALEAEVARRVAFIKNCLANARLKTLVLGISGGVDSLTAALLAQRAINELRAETGDKAYTFIAVRLPYQVQHDEHDAQACLDVIKADEVHTVDIAPAVRALAAEVVELKNGSPTLVDFVVGNVKARTRMVAQYTIAGARAGLVIGTDHAAEAVMGFFTKFGDGACDLAPLSGLVKNQVRAIARSFGAPESLVEKVPTADLEDLEPGKPDEASHGVTYQQIDAFLHGQPVDQAAFDIIVATYRKTQHKRELPFAP
;
A
#
# COMPACT_ATOMS: atom_id res chain seq x y z
N MET A 1 22.93 8.56 -15.85
CA MET A 1 22.08 7.63 -15.07
C MET A 1 22.09 7.99 -13.59
N GLN A 2 23.25 7.94 -12.90
CA GLN A 2 23.35 8.17 -11.46
C GLN A 2 22.73 9.49 -10.96
N ALA A 3 22.96 10.63 -11.64
CA ALA A 3 22.36 11.91 -11.24
C ALA A 3 20.80 11.87 -11.26
N VAL A 4 20.21 11.21 -12.25
CA VAL A 4 18.75 11.05 -12.37
C VAL A 4 18.21 10.08 -11.30
N GLN A 5 18.93 9.00 -11.01
CA GLN A 5 18.57 8.08 -9.91
C GLN A 5 18.57 8.83 -8.57
N GLN A 6 19.60 9.62 -8.30
CA GLN A 6 19.71 10.42 -7.08
C GLN A 6 18.59 11.45 -6.96
N GLU A 7 18.27 12.16 -8.05
CA GLU A 7 17.16 13.12 -8.10
C GLU A 7 15.82 12.45 -7.75
N ILE A 8 15.50 11.32 -8.39
CA ILE A 8 14.25 10.59 -8.15
C ILE A 8 14.22 10.00 -6.74
N ALA A 9 15.32 9.41 -6.28
CA ALA A 9 15.41 8.86 -4.93
C ALA A 9 15.24 9.94 -3.85
N GLN A 10 15.80 11.12 -4.07
CA GLN A 10 15.62 12.27 -3.18
C GLN A 10 14.17 12.77 -3.19
N ALA A 11 13.55 12.88 -4.37
CA ALA A 11 12.15 13.30 -4.50
C ALA A 11 11.19 12.33 -3.78
N LEU A 12 11.47 11.02 -3.84
CA LEU A 12 10.70 9.98 -3.17
C LEU A 12 11.14 9.72 -1.72
N LYS A 13 12.11 10.49 -1.20
CA LYS A 13 12.66 10.36 0.16
C LYS A 13 13.11 8.93 0.48
N VAL A 14 13.75 8.28 -0.49
CA VAL A 14 14.23 6.90 -0.37
C VAL A 14 15.15 6.77 0.85
N GLN A 15 14.90 5.76 1.66
CA GLN A 15 15.70 5.48 2.84
C GLN A 15 16.98 4.72 2.45
N PRO A 16 18.12 5.03 3.08
CA PRO A 16 19.35 4.28 2.84
C PRO A 16 19.16 2.80 3.22
N PRO A 17 19.92 1.87 2.61
CA PRO A 17 19.89 0.46 2.99
C PRO A 17 20.11 0.25 4.50
N PHE A 18 19.43 -0.72 5.08
CA PHE A 18 19.67 -1.10 6.48
C PHE A 18 21.01 -1.81 6.57
N VAL A 19 21.98 -1.17 7.22
CA VAL A 19 23.36 -1.71 7.36
C VAL A 19 23.45 -2.83 8.40
N ASP A 20 22.53 -2.84 9.36
CA ASP A 20 22.43 -3.83 10.43
C ASP A 20 21.01 -3.85 11.04
N ALA A 21 20.81 -4.70 12.05
CA ALA A 21 19.54 -4.80 12.77
C ALA A 21 19.20 -3.51 13.54
N ALA A 22 20.19 -2.76 14.03
CA ALA A 22 19.94 -1.52 14.78
C ALA A 22 19.37 -0.42 13.86
N ALA A 23 19.87 -0.32 12.63
CA ALA A 23 19.35 0.59 11.61
C ALA A 23 17.90 0.24 11.23
N LEU A 24 17.59 -1.07 11.11
CA LEU A 24 16.23 -1.54 10.86
C LEU A 24 15.30 -1.16 12.03
N GLU A 25 15.68 -1.46 13.27
CA GLU A 25 14.87 -1.16 14.45
C GLU A 25 14.68 0.36 14.65
N ALA A 26 15.70 1.18 14.36
CA ALA A 26 15.58 2.62 14.37
C ALA A 26 14.54 3.11 13.34
N GLU A 27 14.49 2.49 12.16
CA GLU A 27 13.51 2.81 11.14
C GLU A 27 12.09 2.37 11.52
N VAL A 28 11.94 1.20 12.13
CA VAL A 28 10.66 0.75 12.72
C VAL A 28 10.18 1.75 13.77
N ALA A 29 11.02 2.13 14.72
CA ALA A 29 10.69 3.09 15.77
C ALA A 29 10.29 4.46 15.19
N ARG A 30 11.00 4.93 14.15
CA ARG A 30 10.67 6.18 13.45
C ARG A 30 9.27 6.15 12.82
N ARG A 31 8.91 5.03 12.18
CA ARG A 31 7.60 4.85 11.53
C ARG A 31 6.47 4.67 12.53
N VAL A 32 6.70 3.94 13.62
CA VAL A 32 5.75 3.84 14.74
C VAL A 32 5.51 5.21 15.38
N ALA A 33 6.58 5.97 15.66
CA ALA A 33 6.46 7.33 16.18
C ALA A 33 5.70 8.27 15.23
N PHE A 34 5.92 8.14 13.92
CA PHE A 34 5.14 8.88 12.91
C PHE A 34 3.64 8.59 13.01
N ILE A 35 3.23 7.32 13.08
CA ILE A 35 1.82 6.92 13.22
C ILE A 35 1.21 7.53 14.50
N LYS A 36 1.93 7.44 15.62
CA LYS A 36 1.50 8.00 16.91
C LYS A 36 1.29 9.51 16.83
N ASN A 37 2.22 10.22 16.19
CA ASN A 37 2.15 11.66 15.99
C ASN A 37 0.96 12.06 15.09
N CYS A 38 0.66 11.27 14.04
CA CYS A 38 -0.51 11.51 13.20
C CYS A 38 -1.82 11.44 14.00
N LEU A 39 -2.00 10.41 14.84
CA LEU A 39 -3.17 10.28 15.72
C LEU A 39 -3.25 11.46 16.71
N ALA A 40 -2.14 11.80 17.36
CA ALA A 40 -2.07 12.90 18.31
C ALA A 40 -2.44 14.26 17.67
N ASN A 41 -1.89 14.55 16.48
CA ASN A 41 -2.14 15.79 15.75
C ASN A 41 -3.60 15.89 15.28
N ALA A 42 -4.17 14.78 14.81
CA ALA A 42 -5.57 14.72 14.40
C ALA A 42 -6.55 14.69 15.60
N ARG A 43 -6.04 14.43 16.81
CA ARG A 43 -6.83 14.16 18.04
C ARG A 43 -7.78 12.98 17.86
N LEU A 44 -7.36 11.99 17.08
CA LEU A 44 -8.09 10.76 16.81
C LEU A 44 -7.38 9.57 17.49
N LYS A 45 -8.11 8.47 17.64
CA LYS A 45 -7.62 7.26 18.35
C LYS A 45 -7.79 5.97 17.55
N THR A 46 -8.43 6.04 16.39
CA THR A 46 -8.72 4.89 15.54
C THR A 46 -7.84 4.94 14.30
N LEU A 47 -7.23 3.80 13.95
CA LEU A 47 -6.59 3.56 12.66
C LEU A 47 -7.41 2.55 11.87
N VAL A 48 -7.51 2.72 10.55
CA VAL A 48 -8.20 1.82 9.64
C VAL A 48 -7.26 1.46 8.48
N LEU A 49 -7.16 0.18 8.14
CA LEU A 49 -6.37 -0.29 6.99
C LEU A 49 -7.00 -1.53 6.36
N GLY A 50 -7.06 -1.53 5.03
CA GLY A 50 -7.36 -2.71 4.22
C GLY A 50 -6.21 -3.72 4.26
N ILE A 51 -6.52 -4.97 4.64
CA ILE A 51 -5.55 -6.08 4.63
C ILE A 51 -5.80 -6.91 3.40
N SER A 52 -4.87 -6.93 2.44
CA SER A 52 -5.07 -7.65 1.17
C SER A 52 -4.54 -9.08 1.20
N GLY A 53 -3.60 -9.39 2.09
CA GLY A 53 -2.78 -10.61 2.02
C GLY A 53 -1.43 -10.40 1.33
N GLY A 54 -1.12 -9.18 0.89
CA GLY A 54 0.21 -8.79 0.42
C GLY A 54 1.09 -8.19 1.52
N VAL A 55 2.41 -8.25 1.32
CA VAL A 55 3.41 -7.83 2.31
C VAL A 55 3.30 -6.35 2.72
N ASP A 56 2.86 -5.46 1.83
CA ASP A 56 2.79 -4.03 2.14
C ASP A 56 1.69 -3.74 3.18
N SER A 57 0.50 -4.31 2.97
CA SER A 57 -0.60 -4.22 3.94
C SER A 57 -0.25 -4.90 5.27
N LEU A 58 0.47 -6.03 5.23
CA LEU A 58 0.96 -6.72 6.42
C LEU A 58 1.93 -5.84 7.22
N THR A 59 2.95 -5.28 6.58
CA THR A 59 3.95 -4.42 7.23
C THR A 59 3.33 -3.16 7.83
N ALA A 60 2.46 -2.47 7.06
CA ALA A 60 1.78 -1.28 7.56
C ALA A 60 0.87 -1.59 8.75
N ALA A 61 0.16 -2.72 8.73
CA ALA A 61 -0.69 -3.17 9.83
C ALA A 61 0.10 -3.55 11.09
N LEU A 62 1.25 -4.21 10.94
CA LEU A 62 2.14 -4.54 12.07
C LEU A 62 2.67 -3.28 12.75
N LEU A 63 3.09 -2.28 11.96
CA LEU A 63 3.48 -0.96 12.48
C LEU A 63 2.31 -0.25 13.17
N ALA A 64 1.11 -0.31 12.60
CA ALA A 64 -0.10 0.29 13.16
C ALA A 64 -0.50 -0.34 14.49
N GLN A 65 -0.57 -1.67 14.56
CA GLN A 65 -0.90 -2.38 15.79
C GLN A 65 0.16 -2.14 16.87
N ARG A 66 1.45 -2.08 16.51
CA ARG A 66 2.52 -1.71 17.43
C ARG A 66 2.33 -0.30 17.99
N ALA A 67 2.01 0.68 17.14
CA ALA A 67 1.76 2.05 17.55
C ALA A 67 0.57 2.16 18.52
N ILE A 68 -0.54 1.47 18.24
CA ILE A 68 -1.70 1.42 19.13
C ILE A 68 -1.36 0.78 20.48
N ASN A 69 -0.62 -0.34 20.47
CA ASN A 69 -0.19 -0.99 21.71
C ASN A 69 0.69 -0.08 22.57
N GLU A 70 1.66 0.61 21.97
CA GLU A 70 2.51 1.56 22.68
C GLU A 70 1.72 2.75 23.22
N LEU A 71 0.81 3.33 22.44
CA LEU A 71 -0.05 4.42 22.91
C LEU A 71 -0.89 4.02 24.11
N ARG A 72 -1.50 2.82 24.08
CA ARG A 72 -2.25 2.30 25.23
C ARG A 72 -1.37 2.13 26.45
N ALA A 73 -0.14 1.64 26.29
CA ALA A 73 0.80 1.44 27.39
C ALA A 73 1.29 2.78 27.98
N GLU A 74 1.58 3.76 27.13
CA GLU A 74 2.11 5.07 27.53
C GLU A 74 1.05 5.98 28.16
N THR A 75 -0.17 5.96 27.64
CA THR A 75 -1.24 6.89 28.05
C THR A 75 -2.22 6.26 29.04
N GLY A 76 -2.29 4.94 29.10
CA GLY A 76 -3.35 4.20 29.82
C GLY A 76 -4.73 4.26 29.14
N ASP A 77 -4.85 4.93 27.99
CA ASP A 77 -6.12 5.12 27.30
C ASP A 77 -6.44 3.92 26.39
N LYS A 78 -7.43 3.12 26.81
CA LYS A 78 -7.86 1.92 26.09
C LYS A 78 -8.65 2.22 24.80
N ALA A 79 -8.98 3.48 24.52
CA ALA A 79 -9.74 3.86 23.33
C ALA A 79 -8.91 3.86 22.03
N TYR A 80 -7.57 3.81 22.13
CA TYR A 80 -6.74 3.58 20.95
C TYR A 80 -7.00 2.20 20.36
N THR A 81 -7.37 2.15 19.08
CA THR A 81 -7.78 0.93 18.39
C THR A 81 -7.29 0.90 16.94
N PHE A 82 -6.92 -0.28 16.47
CA PHE A 82 -6.67 -0.55 15.07
C PHE A 82 -7.73 -1.48 14.48
N ILE A 83 -8.37 -1.05 13.40
CA ILE A 83 -9.38 -1.81 12.66
C ILE A 83 -8.73 -2.31 11.36
N ALA A 84 -8.46 -3.60 11.29
CA ALA A 84 -8.10 -4.28 10.06
C ALA A 84 -9.36 -4.61 9.26
N VAL A 85 -9.35 -4.33 7.96
CA VAL A 85 -10.55 -4.51 7.10
C VAL A 85 -10.23 -5.43 5.93
N ARG A 86 -10.98 -6.51 5.79
CA ARG A 86 -11.00 -7.32 4.56
C ARG A 86 -11.94 -6.67 3.55
N LEU A 87 -11.46 -6.50 2.31
CA LEU A 87 -12.17 -5.77 1.24
C LEU A 87 -12.27 -6.62 -0.05
N PRO A 88 -12.85 -7.84 0.02
CA PRO A 88 -12.94 -8.71 -1.13
C PRO A 88 -13.94 -8.17 -2.16
N TYR A 89 -13.70 -8.50 -3.43
CA TYR A 89 -14.73 -8.39 -4.47
C TYR A 89 -15.33 -9.80 -4.64
N GLN A 90 -16.47 -10.05 -4.01
CA GLN A 90 -17.05 -11.39 -3.86
C GLN A 90 -16.13 -12.34 -3.08
N VAL A 91 -15.60 -13.38 -3.74
CA VAL A 91 -14.68 -14.36 -3.16
C VAL A 91 -13.28 -14.01 -3.64
N GLN A 92 -12.40 -13.67 -2.71
CA GLN A 92 -10.99 -13.40 -3.02
C GLN A 92 -10.24 -14.73 -3.19
N HIS A 93 -9.46 -14.86 -4.27
CA HIS A 93 -8.76 -16.10 -4.61
C HIS A 93 -7.71 -16.50 -3.55
N ASP A 94 -7.00 -15.52 -3.02
CA ASP A 94 -5.94 -15.65 -2.01
C ASP A 94 -6.42 -15.27 -0.60
N GLU A 95 -7.69 -15.52 -0.26
CA GLU A 95 -8.25 -15.24 1.07
C GLU A 95 -7.43 -15.87 2.21
N HIS A 96 -6.86 -17.06 1.98
CA HIS A 96 -6.03 -17.75 2.97
C HIS A 96 -4.78 -16.95 3.37
N ASP A 97 -4.17 -16.21 2.44
CA ASP A 97 -3.03 -15.34 2.74
C ASP A 97 -3.46 -14.13 3.56
N ALA A 98 -4.63 -13.57 3.25
CA ALA A 98 -5.17 -12.46 4.01
C ALA A 98 -5.55 -12.87 5.44
N GLN A 99 -6.09 -14.07 5.63
CA GLN A 99 -6.31 -14.64 6.97
C GLN A 99 -4.99 -14.88 7.70
N ALA A 100 -3.99 -15.46 7.02
CA ALA A 100 -2.66 -15.64 7.61
C ALA A 100 -1.99 -14.31 8.01
N CYS A 101 -2.18 -13.24 7.23
CA CYS A 101 -1.78 -11.89 7.63
C CYS A 101 -2.49 -11.45 8.93
N LEU A 102 -3.81 -11.62 9.03
CA LEU A 102 -4.59 -11.24 10.22
C LEU A 102 -4.13 -11.99 11.48
N ASP A 103 -3.81 -13.27 11.35
CA ASP A 103 -3.28 -14.11 12.45
C ASP A 103 -1.95 -13.59 13.01
N VAL A 104 -1.10 -13.02 12.14
CA VAL A 104 0.18 -12.42 12.52
C VAL A 104 -0.02 -11.02 13.10
N ILE A 105 -0.88 -10.20 12.47
CA ILE A 105 -1.13 -8.80 12.87
C ILE A 105 -1.77 -8.72 14.26
N LYS A 106 -2.75 -9.58 14.54
CA LYS A 106 -3.57 -9.55 15.76
C LYS A 106 -4.19 -8.17 16.00
N ALA A 107 -4.94 -7.71 14.99
CA ALA A 107 -5.64 -6.42 15.04
C ALA A 107 -6.66 -6.38 16.20
N ASP A 108 -6.90 -5.19 16.77
CA ASP A 108 -7.91 -5.02 17.82
C ASP A 108 -9.33 -5.36 17.32
N GLU A 109 -9.65 -4.96 16.09
CA GLU A 109 -10.89 -5.31 15.40
C GLU A 109 -10.60 -5.81 13.99
N VAL A 110 -11.36 -6.81 13.53
CA VAL A 110 -11.33 -7.31 12.14
C VAL A 110 -12.72 -7.18 11.54
N HIS A 111 -12.84 -6.37 10.49
CA HIS A 111 -14.08 -6.14 9.75
C HIS A 111 -13.98 -6.72 8.34
N THR A 112 -15.12 -6.95 7.69
CA THR A 112 -15.17 -7.35 6.28
C THR A 112 -16.23 -6.54 5.55
N VAL A 113 -15.87 -5.99 4.39
CA VAL A 113 -16.80 -5.29 3.49
C VAL A 113 -16.63 -5.86 2.08
N ASP A 114 -17.60 -6.63 1.61
CA ASP A 114 -17.66 -7.03 0.20
C ASP A 114 -17.99 -5.80 -0.67
N ILE A 115 -17.05 -5.43 -1.54
CA ILE A 115 -17.19 -4.26 -2.40
C ILE A 115 -18.02 -4.53 -3.66
N ALA A 116 -18.32 -5.80 -3.97
CA ALA A 116 -18.93 -6.19 -5.23
C ALA A 116 -20.29 -5.52 -5.51
N PRO A 117 -21.22 -5.38 -4.53
CA PRO A 117 -22.49 -4.70 -4.79
C PRO A 117 -22.30 -3.25 -5.27
N ALA A 118 -21.40 -2.50 -4.62
CA ALA A 118 -21.13 -1.11 -4.96
C ALA A 118 -20.40 -0.97 -6.31
N VAL A 119 -19.41 -1.82 -6.58
CA VAL A 119 -18.67 -1.83 -7.85
C VAL A 119 -19.60 -2.15 -9.02
N ARG A 120 -20.41 -3.22 -8.90
CA ARG A 120 -21.32 -3.66 -9.98
C ARG A 120 -22.41 -2.64 -10.25
N ALA A 121 -22.98 -2.03 -9.21
CA ALA A 121 -23.98 -0.98 -9.37
C ALA A 121 -23.42 0.21 -10.14
N LEU A 122 -22.23 0.71 -9.79
CA LEU A 122 -21.60 1.80 -10.52
C LEU A 122 -21.28 1.43 -11.97
N ALA A 123 -20.70 0.25 -12.20
CA ALA A 123 -20.33 -0.20 -13.54
C ALA A 123 -21.55 -0.31 -14.49
N ALA A 124 -22.72 -0.73 -13.98
CA ALA A 124 -23.94 -0.85 -14.77
C ALA A 124 -24.51 0.49 -15.26
N GLU A 125 -24.25 1.57 -14.52
CA GLU A 125 -24.76 2.92 -14.82
C GLU A 125 -23.85 3.71 -15.78
N VAL A 126 -22.61 3.27 -16.01
CA VAL A 126 -21.67 3.96 -16.91
C VAL A 126 -21.85 3.48 -18.35
N VAL A 127 -22.36 4.36 -19.22
CA VAL A 127 -22.68 4.05 -20.63
C VAL A 127 -21.45 3.64 -21.42
N GLU A 128 -20.31 4.27 -21.16
CA GLU A 128 -19.03 4.04 -21.84
C GLU A 128 -18.51 2.60 -21.63
N LEU A 129 -18.86 1.96 -20.51
CA LEU A 129 -18.50 0.57 -20.25
C LEU A 129 -19.35 -0.42 -21.06
N LYS A 130 -20.58 -0.05 -21.44
CA LYS A 130 -21.50 -0.96 -22.16
C LYS A 130 -20.99 -1.33 -23.56
N ASN A 131 -20.24 -0.41 -24.19
CA ASN A 131 -19.70 -0.57 -25.53
C ASN A 131 -18.16 -0.72 -25.54
N GLY A 132 -17.53 -0.83 -24.37
CA GLY A 132 -16.09 -1.00 -24.24
C GLY A 132 -15.63 -2.39 -24.68
N SER A 133 -14.37 -2.51 -25.13
CA SER A 133 -13.76 -3.83 -25.30
C SER A 133 -13.62 -4.53 -23.95
N PRO A 134 -13.63 -5.88 -23.89
CA PRO A 134 -13.50 -6.61 -22.62
C PRO A 134 -12.28 -6.18 -21.79
N THR A 135 -11.12 -5.98 -22.43
CA THR A 135 -9.89 -5.52 -21.78
C THR A 135 -10.02 -4.11 -21.21
N LEU A 136 -10.68 -3.19 -21.93
CA LEU A 136 -10.91 -1.84 -21.42
C LEU A 136 -11.83 -1.87 -20.20
N VAL A 137 -12.93 -2.63 -20.30
CA VAL A 137 -13.92 -2.76 -19.22
C VAL A 137 -13.25 -3.34 -17.98
N ASP A 138 -12.46 -4.41 -18.13
CA ASP A 138 -11.77 -5.05 -17.02
C ASP A 138 -10.79 -4.10 -16.32
N PHE A 139 -9.96 -3.39 -17.08
CA PHE A 139 -9.04 -2.39 -16.53
C PHE A 139 -9.76 -1.26 -15.78
N VAL A 140 -10.84 -0.71 -16.35
CA VAL A 140 -11.58 0.39 -15.73
C VAL A 140 -12.33 -0.09 -14.49
N VAL A 141 -12.98 -1.25 -14.54
CA VAL A 141 -13.67 -1.85 -13.38
C VAL A 141 -12.68 -2.23 -12.30
N GLY A 142 -11.47 -2.70 -12.63
CA GLY A 142 -10.37 -2.89 -11.68
C GLY A 142 -10.03 -1.62 -10.90
N ASN A 143 -9.94 -0.47 -11.58
CA ASN A 143 -9.76 0.82 -10.90
C ASN A 143 -11.00 1.23 -10.07
N VAL A 144 -12.22 0.86 -10.48
CA VAL A 144 -13.43 1.05 -9.66
C VAL A 144 -13.33 0.23 -8.37
N LYS A 145 -12.93 -1.05 -8.44
CA LYS A 145 -12.70 -1.90 -7.25
C LYS A 145 -11.75 -1.18 -6.27
N ALA A 146 -10.58 -0.73 -6.73
CA ALA A 146 -9.62 -0.01 -5.89
C ALA A 146 -10.20 1.25 -5.24
N ARG A 147 -10.98 2.05 -5.97
CA ARG A 147 -11.66 3.24 -5.42
C ARG A 147 -12.76 2.89 -4.43
N THR A 148 -13.53 1.84 -4.67
CA THR A 148 -14.56 1.38 -3.73
C THR A 148 -13.93 0.88 -2.42
N ARG A 149 -12.74 0.23 -2.48
CA ARG A 149 -11.98 -0.12 -1.27
C ARG A 149 -11.58 1.11 -0.45
N MET A 150 -11.15 2.19 -1.11
CA MET A 150 -10.90 3.48 -0.45
C MET A 150 -12.17 4.03 0.21
N VAL A 151 -13.29 4.06 -0.52
CA VAL A 151 -14.58 4.55 0.01
C VAL A 151 -15.01 3.76 1.25
N ALA A 152 -14.87 2.43 1.22
CA ALA A 152 -15.20 1.57 2.36
C ALA A 152 -14.36 1.91 3.60
N GLN A 153 -13.04 2.07 3.43
CA GLN A 153 -12.13 2.43 4.54
C GLN A 153 -12.46 3.81 5.12
N TYR A 154 -12.66 4.82 4.27
CA TYR A 154 -13.06 6.16 4.73
C TYR A 154 -14.45 6.19 5.36
N THR A 155 -15.38 5.32 4.93
CA THR A 155 -16.69 5.17 5.57
C THR A 155 -16.55 4.63 6.99
N ILE A 156 -15.72 3.60 7.18
CA ILE A 156 -15.40 3.06 8.52
C ILE A 156 -14.69 4.12 9.37
N ALA A 157 -13.68 4.80 8.83
CA ALA A 157 -12.94 5.85 9.53
C ALA A 157 -13.83 7.02 9.93
N GLY A 158 -14.72 7.48 9.05
CA GLY A 158 -15.70 8.53 9.35
C GLY A 158 -16.68 8.11 10.46
N ALA A 159 -17.17 6.87 10.43
CA ALA A 159 -18.05 6.33 11.47
C ALA A 159 -17.33 6.10 12.82
N ARG A 160 -16.01 5.92 12.82
CA ARG A 160 -15.20 5.57 14.00
C ARG A 160 -14.23 6.67 14.43
N ALA A 161 -14.35 7.87 13.87
CA ALA A 161 -13.44 8.99 14.07
C ALA A 161 -11.97 8.55 13.99
N GLY A 162 -11.60 8.00 12.83
CA GLY A 162 -10.29 7.41 12.57
C GLY A 162 -9.55 8.01 11.39
N LEU A 163 -8.31 7.56 11.23
CA LEU A 163 -7.47 7.85 10.06
C LEU A 163 -7.29 6.60 9.21
N VAL A 164 -7.29 6.76 7.89
CA VAL A 164 -7.04 5.68 6.91
C VAL A 164 -5.55 5.62 6.58
N ILE A 165 -4.94 4.46 6.80
CA ILE A 165 -3.54 4.19 6.44
C ILE A 165 -3.43 3.81 4.97
N GLY A 166 -2.42 4.33 4.27
CA GLY A 166 -2.01 3.87 2.94
C GLY A 166 -0.74 3.05 2.99
N THR A 167 -0.56 2.16 2.01
CA THR A 167 0.60 1.25 1.93
C THR A 167 1.67 1.70 0.95
N ASP A 168 1.46 2.84 0.27
CA ASP A 168 2.40 3.35 -0.75
C ASP A 168 3.81 3.51 -0.19
N HIS A 169 4.77 2.96 -0.94
CA HIS A 169 6.19 2.99 -0.65
C HIS A 169 6.97 3.39 -1.92
N ALA A 170 8.27 3.67 -1.81
CA ALA A 170 9.03 4.30 -2.89
C ALA A 170 9.04 3.48 -4.19
N ALA A 171 9.05 2.14 -4.10
CA ALA A 171 9.02 1.26 -5.26
C ALA A 171 7.64 1.24 -5.98
N GLU A 172 6.52 1.46 -5.29
CA GLU A 172 5.21 1.70 -5.94
C GLU A 172 5.13 3.12 -6.50
N ALA A 173 5.57 4.10 -5.70
CA ALA A 173 5.54 5.51 -6.07
C ALA A 173 6.35 5.81 -7.35
N VAL A 174 7.53 5.21 -7.51
CA VAL A 174 8.37 5.43 -8.70
C VAL A 174 7.72 4.91 -9.97
N MET A 175 7.00 3.79 -9.87
CA MET A 175 6.23 3.20 -10.97
C MET A 175 4.83 3.79 -11.11
N GLY A 176 4.40 4.63 -10.14
CA GLY A 176 3.03 5.14 -10.06
C GLY A 176 2.00 4.01 -10.07
N PHE A 177 2.36 2.86 -9.47
CA PHE A 177 1.61 1.61 -9.54
C PHE A 177 0.58 1.52 -8.43
N PHE A 178 -0.36 2.47 -8.46
CA PHE A 178 -1.51 2.54 -7.58
C PHE A 178 -2.67 3.20 -8.33
N THR A 179 -3.90 2.94 -7.91
CA THR A 179 -5.06 3.63 -8.49
C THR A 179 -5.13 5.05 -7.93
N LYS A 180 -5.12 6.06 -8.81
CA LYS A 180 -5.29 7.47 -8.37
C LYS A 180 -6.65 7.63 -7.70
N PHE A 181 -6.62 8.13 -6.45
CA PHE A 181 -7.78 8.23 -5.56
C PHE A 181 -8.44 6.88 -5.20
N GLY A 182 -7.71 5.78 -5.36
CA GLY A 182 -8.05 4.47 -4.80
C GLY A 182 -7.16 4.18 -3.59
N ASP A 183 -6.37 3.13 -3.68
CA ASP A 183 -5.36 2.74 -2.69
C ASP A 183 -4.32 3.85 -2.40
N GLY A 184 -4.03 4.72 -3.37
CA GLY A 184 -3.17 5.89 -3.15
C GLY A 184 -3.80 7.04 -2.33
N ALA A 185 -5.10 6.98 -1.98
CA ALA A 185 -5.75 7.99 -1.14
C ALA A 185 -5.82 7.51 0.32
N CYS A 186 -5.08 8.19 1.19
CA CYS A 186 -4.98 7.90 2.62
C CYS A 186 -4.64 9.17 3.41
N ASP A 187 -4.77 9.10 4.74
CA ASP A 187 -4.43 10.20 5.65
C ASP A 187 -2.98 10.15 6.11
N LEU A 188 -2.38 8.94 6.13
CA LEU A 188 -0.99 8.71 6.49
C LEU A 188 -0.42 7.50 5.72
N ALA A 189 0.83 7.62 5.25
CA ALA A 189 1.53 6.58 4.50
C ALA A 189 2.83 6.17 5.23
N PRO A 190 2.76 5.28 6.23
CA PRO A 190 3.89 4.92 7.08
C PRO A 190 4.96 4.08 6.38
N LEU A 191 4.79 3.69 5.11
CA LEU A 191 5.78 2.95 4.30
C LEU A 191 6.51 3.83 3.27
N SER A 192 6.13 5.11 3.13
CA SER A 192 6.77 6.01 2.18
C SER A 192 8.29 6.07 2.36
N GLY A 193 9.01 6.14 1.24
CA GLY A 193 10.47 6.13 1.20
C GLY A 193 11.12 4.74 1.29
N LEU A 194 10.38 3.65 1.56
CA LEU A 194 10.96 2.30 1.54
C LEU A 194 10.99 1.71 0.13
N VAL A 195 12.09 1.05 -0.19
CA VAL A 195 12.13 0.11 -1.33
C VAL A 195 11.52 -1.25 -0.93
N LYS A 196 11.19 -2.13 -1.87
CA LYS A 196 10.40 -3.34 -1.59
C LYS A 196 11.10 -4.26 -0.59
N ASN A 197 12.40 -4.45 -0.72
CA ASN A 197 13.18 -5.28 0.21
C ASN A 197 13.25 -4.71 1.63
N GLN A 198 13.16 -3.39 1.81
CA GLN A 198 13.07 -2.81 3.15
C GLN A 198 11.69 -3.06 3.78
N VAL A 199 10.61 -2.99 2.99
CA VAL A 199 9.27 -3.38 3.46
C VAL A 199 9.25 -4.84 3.93
N ARG A 200 9.85 -5.74 3.14
CA ARG A 200 10.02 -7.16 3.51
C ARG A 200 10.88 -7.35 4.76
N ALA A 201 11.99 -6.62 4.89
CA ALA A 201 12.86 -6.70 6.05
C ALA A 201 12.13 -6.30 7.34
N ILE A 202 11.31 -5.24 7.28
CA ILE A 202 10.46 -4.86 8.40
C ILE A 202 9.43 -5.95 8.72
N ALA A 203 8.70 -6.49 7.73
CA ALA A 203 7.76 -7.59 7.99
C ALA A 203 8.43 -8.77 8.73
N ARG A 204 9.64 -9.16 8.29
CA ARG A 204 10.42 -10.23 8.93
C ARG A 204 10.81 -9.92 10.37
N SER A 205 11.17 -8.67 10.69
CA SER A 205 11.56 -8.31 12.06
C SER A 205 10.40 -8.43 13.06
N PHE A 206 9.17 -8.28 12.57
CA PHE A 206 7.94 -8.55 13.33
C PHE A 206 7.58 -10.04 13.41
N GLY A 207 8.36 -10.94 12.82
CA GLY A 207 8.12 -12.38 12.83
C GLY A 207 7.11 -12.86 11.78
N ALA A 208 6.85 -12.07 10.74
CA ALA A 208 6.01 -12.52 9.63
C ALA A 208 6.63 -13.76 8.94
N PRO A 209 5.82 -14.79 8.61
CA PRO A 209 6.29 -15.98 7.95
C PRO A 209 6.76 -15.66 6.53
N GLU A 210 7.81 -16.36 6.09
CA GLU A 210 8.45 -16.10 4.79
C GLU A 210 7.49 -16.29 3.60
N SER A 211 6.50 -17.18 3.74
CA SER A 211 5.45 -17.38 2.74
C SER A 211 4.62 -16.12 2.47
N LEU A 212 4.43 -15.25 3.47
CA LEU A 212 3.74 -13.96 3.30
C LEU A 212 4.70 -12.85 2.84
N VAL A 213 5.95 -12.88 3.30
CA VAL A 213 6.96 -11.86 2.97
C VAL A 213 7.41 -11.94 1.52
N GLU A 214 7.63 -13.16 1.01
CA GLU A 214 8.11 -13.41 -0.34
C GLU A 214 7.00 -13.82 -1.32
N LYS A 215 5.74 -13.68 -0.90
CA LYS A 215 4.59 -13.82 -1.80
C LYS A 215 4.78 -12.91 -3.01
N VAL A 216 4.49 -13.45 -4.20
CA VAL A 216 4.54 -12.70 -5.46
C VAL A 216 3.56 -11.52 -5.39
N PRO A 217 4.04 -10.27 -5.51
CA PRO A 217 3.17 -9.10 -5.46
C PRO A 217 2.19 -9.05 -6.64
N THR A 218 0.93 -8.74 -6.33
CA THR A 218 -0.14 -8.56 -7.31
C THR A 218 -1.16 -7.54 -6.79
N ALA A 219 -1.69 -6.70 -7.68
CA ALA A 219 -2.79 -5.79 -7.37
C ALA A 219 -4.16 -6.49 -7.29
N ASP A 220 -4.31 -7.68 -7.88
CA ASP A 220 -5.55 -8.47 -7.96
C ASP A 220 -6.81 -7.63 -8.33
N LEU A 221 -6.72 -6.89 -9.44
CA LEU A 221 -7.78 -6.00 -9.93
C LEU A 221 -8.48 -6.51 -11.20
N GLU A 222 -7.75 -7.23 -12.05
CA GLU A 222 -8.18 -7.72 -13.36
C GLU A 222 -8.91 -9.07 -13.23
N ASP A 223 -10.16 -9.16 -13.71
CA ASP A 223 -10.93 -10.41 -13.73
C ASP A 223 -10.47 -11.35 -14.85
N LEU A 224 -9.86 -10.81 -15.92
CA LEU A 224 -9.34 -11.61 -17.04
C LEU A 224 -7.99 -12.26 -16.73
N GLU A 225 -7.19 -11.64 -15.86
CA GLU A 225 -5.89 -12.16 -15.41
C GLU A 225 -5.75 -12.05 -13.87
N PRO A 226 -6.54 -12.81 -13.08
CA PRO A 226 -6.47 -12.76 -11.62
C PRO A 226 -5.07 -13.13 -11.11
N GLY A 227 -4.57 -12.40 -10.11
CA GLY A 227 -3.24 -12.62 -9.54
C GLY A 227 -2.06 -12.31 -10.48
N LYS A 228 -2.27 -11.53 -11.55
CA LYS A 228 -1.18 -11.07 -12.44
C LYS A 228 -0.05 -10.41 -11.63
N PRO A 229 1.21 -10.87 -11.78
CA PRO A 229 2.34 -10.29 -11.07
C PRO A 229 2.59 -8.84 -11.46
N ASP A 230 2.90 -7.99 -10.48
CA ASP A 230 3.18 -6.57 -10.72
C ASP A 230 4.36 -6.38 -11.68
N GLU A 231 5.41 -7.19 -11.54
CA GLU A 231 6.60 -7.14 -12.39
C GLU A 231 6.30 -7.41 -13.88
N ALA A 232 5.29 -8.25 -14.17
CA ALA A 232 4.82 -8.49 -15.54
C ALA A 232 4.15 -7.24 -16.13
N SER A 233 3.46 -6.46 -15.30
CA SER A 233 2.86 -5.17 -15.69
C SER A 233 3.89 -4.04 -15.81
N HIS A 234 4.94 -4.07 -14.98
CA HIS A 234 6.01 -3.08 -14.99
C HIS A 234 7.00 -3.26 -16.15
N GLY A 235 7.24 -4.50 -16.56
CA GLY A 235 8.37 -4.83 -17.46
C GLY A 235 9.74 -4.73 -16.79
N VAL A 236 9.77 -4.57 -15.46
CA VAL A 236 10.97 -4.54 -14.60
C VAL A 236 10.68 -5.23 -13.27
N THR A 237 11.71 -5.84 -12.69
CA THR A 237 11.63 -6.52 -11.39
C THR A 237 11.74 -5.54 -10.23
N TYR A 238 11.21 -5.89 -9.05
CA TYR A 238 11.44 -5.15 -7.81
C TYR A 238 12.91 -5.09 -7.44
N GLN A 239 13.72 -6.09 -7.78
CA GLN A 239 15.16 -6.03 -7.59
C GLN A 239 15.79 -4.89 -8.41
N GLN A 240 15.39 -4.71 -9.67
CA GLN A 240 15.85 -3.60 -10.51
C GLN A 240 15.33 -2.26 -10.01
N ILE A 241 14.08 -2.18 -9.54
CA ILE A 241 13.49 -0.96 -8.96
C ILE A 241 14.25 -0.56 -7.68
N ASP A 242 14.48 -1.49 -6.76
CA ASP A 242 15.21 -1.27 -5.51
C ASP A 242 16.65 -0.82 -5.80
N ALA A 243 17.35 -1.52 -6.71
CA ALA A 243 18.69 -1.14 -7.16
C ALA A 243 18.71 0.26 -7.77
N PHE A 244 17.72 0.60 -8.61
CA PHE A 244 17.58 1.93 -9.19
C PHE A 244 17.46 3.00 -8.09
N LEU A 245 16.56 2.80 -7.13
CA LEU A 245 16.26 3.75 -6.05
C LEU A 245 17.40 3.89 -5.05
N HIS A 246 18.25 2.87 -4.88
CA HIS A 246 19.49 2.95 -4.11
C HIS A 246 20.70 3.45 -4.90
N GLY A 247 20.51 3.89 -6.14
CA GLY A 247 21.59 4.44 -6.98
C GLY A 247 22.62 3.38 -7.43
N GLN A 248 22.25 2.10 -7.35
CA GLN A 248 23.08 0.99 -7.81
C GLN A 248 23.03 0.88 -9.34
N PRO A 249 24.02 0.19 -9.97
CA PRO A 249 23.98 -0.09 -11.39
C PRO A 249 22.74 -0.91 -11.79
N VAL A 250 22.06 -0.47 -12.85
CA VAL A 250 20.97 -1.20 -13.51
C VAL A 250 21.21 -1.20 -15.02
N ASP A 251 20.66 -2.19 -15.73
CA ASP A 251 20.73 -2.19 -17.19
C ASP A 251 19.97 -1.00 -17.80
N GLN A 252 20.32 -0.65 -19.04
CA GLN A 252 19.77 0.53 -19.71
C GLN A 252 18.25 0.42 -19.93
N ALA A 253 17.74 -0.79 -20.22
CA ALA A 253 16.32 -1.00 -20.47
C ALA A 253 15.49 -0.75 -19.21
N ALA A 254 15.92 -1.28 -18.07
CA ALA A 254 15.27 -1.06 -16.79
C ALA A 254 15.30 0.42 -16.39
N PHE A 255 16.46 1.08 -16.57
CA PHE A 255 16.58 2.52 -16.31
C PHE A 255 15.58 3.34 -17.13
N ASP A 256 15.49 3.07 -18.43
CA ASP A 256 14.60 3.82 -19.34
C ASP A 256 13.12 3.58 -19.00
N ILE A 257 12.74 2.33 -18.69
CA ILE A 257 11.37 1.99 -18.25
C ILE A 257 11.01 2.75 -16.97
N ILE A 258 11.87 2.72 -15.95
CA ILE A 258 11.61 3.35 -14.64
C ILE A 258 11.49 4.87 -14.81
N VAL A 259 12.44 5.52 -15.51
CA VAL A 259 12.43 6.98 -15.69
C VAL A 259 11.23 7.44 -16.51
N ALA A 260 10.91 6.74 -17.60
CA ALA A 260 9.74 7.06 -18.43
C ALA A 260 8.44 6.90 -17.64
N THR A 261 8.31 5.83 -16.86
CA THR A 261 7.13 5.57 -16.03
C THR A 261 6.98 6.60 -14.91
N TYR A 262 8.08 6.93 -14.22
CA TYR A 262 8.09 7.97 -13.20
C TYR A 262 7.57 9.30 -13.77
N ARG A 263 8.11 9.76 -14.90
CA ARG A 263 7.67 11.01 -15.53
C ARG A 263 6.20 10.96 -15.97
N LYS A 264 5.79 9.87 -16.62
CA LYS A 264 4.40 9.68 -17.09
C LYS A 264 3.38 9.71 -15.94
N THR A 265 3.76 9.23 -14.77
CA THR A 265 2.88 9.11 -13.59
C THR A 265 3.00 10.26 -12.60
N GLN A 266 3.73 11.33 -12.93
CA GLN A 266 3.90 12.51 -12.05
C GLN A 266 2.57 13.04 -11.49
N HIS A 267 1.55 13.10 -12.34
CA HIS A 267 0.20 13.54 -11.97
C HIS A 267 -0.46 12.71 -10.85
N LYS A 268 0.07 11.54 -10.48
CA LYS A 268 -0.43 10.73 -9.37
C LYS A 268 0.20 11.11 -8.01
N ARG A 269 1.38 11.73 -8.03
CA ARG A 269 2.15 12.10 -6.82
C ARG A 269 2.05 13.58 -6.45
N GLU A 270 1.29 14.34 -7.23
CA GLU A 270 1.05 15.76 -7.01
C GLU A 270 -0.42 16.01 -6.69
N LEU A 271 -0.67 17.08 -5.93
CA LEU A 271 -2.01 17.63 -5.77
C LEU A 271 -2.57 18.04 -7.15
N PRO A 272 -3.90 18.19 -7.28
CA PRO A 272 -4.51 18.69 -8.52
C PRO A 272 -3.84 19.97 -9.00
N PHE A 273 -3.53 20.05 -10.30
CA PHE A 273 -2.92 21.23 -10.90
C PHE A 273 -3.80 22.47 -10.68
N ALA A 274 -3.19 23.54 -10.18
CA ALA A 274 -3.82 24.84 -9.97
C ALA A 274 -3.03 25.91 -10.76
N PRO A 275 -3.71 26.91 -11.36
CA PRO A 275 -3.07 28.00 -12.11
C PRO A 275 -2.30 28.97 -11.21
#